data_AF-A0A822G3W9-F1
#
_entry.id   AF-A0A822G3W9-F1
#
_cell.length_a   1.000
_cell.length_b   1.000
_cell.length_c   1.000
_cell.angle_alpha   90.00
_cell.angle_beta   90.00
_cell.angle_gamma   90.00
#
_symmetry.space_group_name_H-M   'P 1'
#
loop_
_entity.id
_entity.type
_entity.pdbx_description
1 polymer ?
#
loop_
_entity_poly.entity_id
_entity_poly.type
_entity_poly.pdbx_seq_one_letter_code
_entity_poly.pdbx_strand_id
1 'polypeptide(L)'
;MQILLFSDVAGKKELRGWHRVGHHINYVEYKQRTYNPLLERDINYFELDFQLEFAHTGDTCYIAHCYPYTFSDLKDDLDYLSSIRSQEVFRRDILCESQAGNSCFIVTVTDESVPISQKKFVFITARIHPGETNSSYMMRGVLEFITSDDKVAQ
;
A
#
# COMPACT_ATOMS: atom_id res chain seq x y z
N MET A 1 -0.22 15.70 -9.01
CA MET A 1 -0.74 14.55 -8.24
C MET A 1 -1.48 15.12 -7.04
N GLN A 2 -2.79 14.91 -6.93
CA GLN A 2 -3.56 15.42 -5.78
C GLN A 2 -3.26 14.62 -4.52
N ILE A 3 -3.27 15.28 -3.38
CA ILE A 3 -3.07 14.67 -2.06
C ILE A 3 -4.39 14.00 -1.62
N LEU A 4 -4.33 13.05 -0.69
CA LEU A 4 -5.53 12.44 -0.11
C LEU A 4 -5.87 13.09 1.22
N LEU A 5 -7.17 13.27 1.45
CA LEU A 5 -7.73 13.72 2.71
C LEU A 5 -8.75 12.72 3.22
N PHE A 6 -8.71 12.47 4.52
CA PHE A 6 -9.79 11.85 5.27
C PHE A 6 -10.23 12.81 6.36
N SER A 7 -11.55 13.02 6.48
CA SER A 7 -12.17 13.89 7.48
C SER A 7 -13.09 13.05 8.34
N ASP A 8 -12.96 13.12 9.67
CA ASP A 8 -13.81 12.37 10.58
C ASP A 8 -15.28 12.79 10.46
N VAL A 9 -15.52 14.10 10.32
CA VAL A 9 -16.88 14.63 10.14
C VAL A 9 -17.49 14.17 8.82
N ALA A 10 -16.78 14.29 7.70
CA ALA A 10 -17.27 13.84 6.40
C ALA A 10 -17.43 12.31 6.34
N GLY A 11 -16.53 11.56 6.98
CA GLY A 11 -16.64 10.12 7.13
C GLY A 11 -17.91 9.69 7.85
N LYS A 12 -18.29 10.40 8.93
CA LYS A 12 -19.50 10.07 9.71
C LYS A 12 -20.80 10.56 9.06
N LYS A 13 -20.81 11.76 8.48
CA LYS A 13 -22.04 12.39 7.96
C LYS A 13 -22.33 12.05 6.50
N GLU A 14 -21.28 11.89 5.69
CA GLU A 14 -21.38 11.72 4.24
C GLU A 14 -20.89 10.35 3.77
N LEU A 15 -20.42 9.50 4.70
CA LEU A 15 -19.77 8.22 4.38
C LEU A 15 -18.60 8.39 3.41
N ARG A 16 -17.92 9.54 3.48
CA ARG A 16 -16.80 9.87 2.59
C ARG A 16 -15.49 9.39 3.21
N GLY A 17 -14.87 8.41 2.57
CA GLY A 17 -13.53 7.94 2.93
C GLY A 17 -12.40 8.84 2.40
N TRP A 18 -11.22 8.26 2.27
CA TRP A 18 -10.08 8.90 1.61
C TRP A 18 -10.47 9.34 0.20
N HIS A 19 -10.18 10.60 -0.14
CA HIS A 19 -10.46 11.14 -1.46
C HIS A 19 -9.39 12.16 -1.87
N ARG A 20 -9.22 12.33 -3.18
CA ARG A 20 -8.22 13.25 -3.74
C ARG A 20 -8.69 14.68 -3.60
N VAL A 21 -7.84 15.52 -3.03
CA VAL A 21 -8.08 16.94 -2.79
C VAL A 21 -6.82 17.75 -3.04
N GLY A 22 -6.98 19.06 -2.91
CA GLY A 22 -5.93 20.03 -3.08
C GLY A 22 -5.84 20.57 -4.50
N HIS A 23 -5.36 21.79 -4.57
CA HIS A 23 -5.27 22.61 -5.77
C HIS A 23 -4.00 23.46 -5.73
N HIS A 24 -3.72 24.21 -6.80
CA HIS A 24 -2.46 24.95 -6.97
C HIS A 24 -1.22 24.07 -6.71
N ILE A 25 -1.18 22.90 -7.34
CA ILE A 25 -0.13 21.91 -7.08
C ILE A 25 1.07 22.19 -7.98
N ASN A 26 2.23 22.47 -7.38
CA ASN A 26 3.49 22.73 -8.06
C ASN A 26 4.55 21.73 -7.59
N TYR A 27 5.30 21.14 -8.53
CA TYR A 27 6.48 20.35 -8.21
C TYR A 27 7.67 20.95 -8.94
N VAL A 28 8.59 21.55 -8.19
CA VAL A 28 9.68 22.35 -8.73
C VAL A 28 10.98 22.07 -8.01
N GLU A 29 12.09 22.36 -8.68
CA GLU A 29 13.41 22.35 -8.05
C GLU A 29 13.43 23.38 -6.90
N TYR A 30 13.87 22.94 -5.73
CA TYR A 30 14.00 23.78 -4.55
C TYR A 30 15.23 24.69 -4.70
N LYS A 31 14.99 25.92 -5.13
CA LYS A 31 16.06 26.90 -5.44
C LYS A 31 16.43 27.82 -4.26
N GLN A 32 15.81 27.65 -3.10
CA GLN A 32 16.10 28.51 -1.95
C GLN A 32 17.49 28.19 -1.38
N ARG A 33 18.29 29.24 -1.18
CA ARG A 33 19.63 29.18 -0.56
C ARG A 33 19.59 29.20 0.97
N THR A 34 18.45 28.86 1.56
CA THR A 34 18.33 28.72 3.02
C THR A 34 19.05 27.46 3.44
N TYR A 35 20.03 27.60 4.34
CA TYR A 35 20.77 26.48 4.90
C TYR A 35 19.82 25.61 5.73
N ASN A 36 19.21 24.61 5.11
CA ASN A 36 18.54 23.55 5.85
C ASN A 36 19.63 22.58 6.31
N PRO A 37 19.92 22.47 7.61
CA PRO A 37 21.00 21.61 8.12
C PRO A 37 20.75 20.11 7.87
N LEU A 38 19.53 19.74 7.45
CA LEU A 38 19.18 18.36 7.08
C LEU A 38 19.43 18.05 5.59
N LEU A 39 19.74 19.06 4.78
CA LEU A 39 19.93 18.92 3.34
C LEU A 39 21.42 19.02 2.99
N GLU A 40 21.90 18.06 2.20
CA GLU A 40 23.28 18.00 1.72
C GLU A 40 23.53 19.09 0.66
N ARG A 41 24.71 19.72 0.69
CA ARG A 41 25.00 20.93 -0.08
C ARG A 41 25.12 20.72 -1.59
N ASP A 42 25.21 19.48 -2.06
CA ASP A 42 25.45 19.13 -3.46
C ASP A 42 24.33 18.26 -4.07
N ILE A 43 23.19 18.16 -3.39
CA ILE A 43 22.00 17.46 -3.89
C ILE A 43 20.98 18.50 -4.36
N ASN A 44 20.47 18.30 -5.58
CA ASN A 44 19.33 19.04 -6.08
C ASN A 44 18.06 18.51 -5.40
N TYR A 45 17.46 19.32 -4.54
CA TYR A 45 16.18 18.99 -3.91
C TYR A 45 15.02 19.49 -4.76
N PHE A 46 13.89 18.82 -4.62
CA PHE A 46 12.62 19.22 -5.24
C PHE A 46 11.57 19.38 -4.16
N GLU A 47 10.69 20.36 -4.33
CA GLU A 47 9.58 20.64 -3.42
C GLU A 47 8.24 20.40 -4.12
N LEU A 48 7.28 19.88 -3.35
CA LEU A 48 5.88 19.76 -3.74
C LEU A 48 5.08 20.78 -2.90
N ASP A 49 4.55 21.80 -3.57
CA ASP A 49 3.63 22.81 -3.04
C ASP A 49 2.20 22.45 -3.42
N PHE A 50 1.26 22.59 -2.49
CA PHE A 50 -0.17 22.50 -2.74
C PHE A 50 -0.96 23.26 -1.67
N GLN A 51 -2.20 23.64 -2.01
CA GLN A 51 -3.16 24.24 -1.09
C GLN A 51 -4.29 23.27 -0.76
N LEU A 52 -4.76 23.30 0.49
CA LEU A 52 -5.88 22.50 1.00
C LEU A 52 -6.90 23.40 1.70
N GLU A 53 -8.18 23.05 1.53
CA GLU A 53 -9.31 23.65 2.24
C GLU A 53 -9.95 22.62 3.18
N PHE A 54 -10.27 23.04 4.40
CA PHE A 54 -10.93 22.19 5.41
C PHE A 54 -12.37 22.66 5.63
N ALA A 55 -13.33 21.82 5.29
CA ALA A 55 -14.74 22.21 5.24
C ALA A 55 -15.42 22.35 6.62
N HIS A 56 -14.82 21.82 7.68
CA HIS A 56 -15.49 21.67 8.98
C HIS A 56 -14.62 22.21 10.12
N THR A 57 -15.13 23.21 10.84
CA THR A 57 -14.47 23.76 12.03
C THR A 57 -14.41 22.71 13.14
N GLY A 58 -13.23 22.52 13.73
CA GLY A 58 -13.00 21.55 14.81
C GLY A 58 -12.92 20.08 14.36
N ASP A 59 -12.80 19.84 13.06
CA ASP A 59 -12.66 18.50 12.50
C ASP A 59 -11.24 17.94 12.67
N THR A 60 -11.14 16.61 12.75
CA THR A 60 -9.87 15.90 12.67
C THR A 60 -9.69 15.40 11.26
N CYS A 61 -8.65 15.90 10.60
CA CYS A 61 -8.33 15.60 9.21
C CYS A 61 -6.97 14.90 9.11
N TYR A 62 -6.90 13.86 8.28
CA TYR A 62 -5.68 13.12 7.98
C TYR A 62 -5.32 13.32 6.52
N ILE A 63 -4.02 13.48 6.25
CA ILE A 63 -3.48 13.75 4.92
C ILE A 63 -2.55 12.60 4.54
N ALA A 64 -2.63 12.11 3.30
CA ALA A 64 -1.76 11.05 2.81
C ALA A 64 -1.35 11.26 1.34
N HIS A 65 -0.14 10.81 0.99
CA HIS A 65 0.35 10.87 -0.40
C HIS A 65 -0.32 9.79 -1.28
N CYS A 66 -0.32 8.54 -0.80
CA CYS A 66 -0.97 7.39 -1.43
C CYS A 66 -2.10 6.87 -0.52
N TYR A 67 -3.06 6.14 -1.10
CA TYR A 67 -4.13 5.53 -0.31
C TYR A 67 -3.51 4.63 0.74
N PRO A 68 -3.77 4.87 2.04
CA PRO A 68 -3.16 4.06 3.08
C PRO A 68 -3.50 2.58 2.91
N TYR A 69 -2.54 1.74 3.20
CA TYR A 69 -2.73 0.29 3.32
C TYR A 69 -1.92 -0.12 4.54
N THR A 70 -2.62 -0.44 5.61
CA THR A 70 -2.05 -0.69 6.94
C THR A 70 -1.58 -2.13 7.06
N PHE A 71 -0.83 -2.42 8.14
CA PHE A 71 -0.47 -3.79 8.46
C PHE A 71 -1.67 -4.64 8.91
N SER A 72 -2.71 -4.02 9.46
CA SER A 72 -3.97 -4.72 9.76
C SER A 72 -4.68 -5.10 8.48
N ASP A 73 -4.79 -4.20 7.50
CA ASP A 73 -5.36 -4.51 6.19
C ASP A 73 -4.64 -5.69 5.52
N LEU A 74 -3.29 -5.72 5.61
CA LEU A 74 -2.50 -6.86 5.12
C LEU A 74 -2.91 -8.18 5.77
N LYS A 75 -3.02 -8.19 7.10
CA LYS A 75 -3.36 -9.42 7.83
C LYS A 75 -4.78 -9.85 7.51
N ASP A 76 -5.72 -8.91 7.51
CA ASP A 76 -7.14 -9.17 7.25
C ASP A 76 -7.33 -9.73 5.84
N ASP A 77 -6.65 -9.17 4.83
CA ASP A 77 -6.69 -9.68 3.44
C ASP A 77 -6.13 -11.11 3.35
N LEU A 78 -5.01 -11.39 4.01
CA LEU A 78 -4.40 -12.72 4.03
C LEU A 78 -5.22 -13.74 4.83
N ASP A 79 -5.84 -13.33 5.93
CA ASP A 79 -6.74 -14.15 6.75
C ASP A 79 -7.99 -14.51 5.95
N TYR A 80 -8.57 -13.52 5.24
CA TYR A 80 -9.70 -13.74 4.35
C TYR A 80 -9.38 -14.77 3.25
N LEU A 81 -8.28 -14.59 2.52
CA LEU A 81 -7.88 -15.54 1.47
C LEU A 81 -7.62 -16.94 2.03
N SER A 82 -7.00 -17.03 3.21
CA SER A 82 -6.77 -18.30 3.91
C SER A 82 -8.07 -18.98 4.35
N SER A 83 -9.15 -18.21 4.57
CA SER A 83 -10.46 -18.73 4.99
C SER A 83 -11.29 -19.31 3.83
N ILE A 84 -11.08 -18.82 2.61
CA ILE A 84 -11.86 -19.21 1.42
C ILE A 84 -11.11 -20.17 0.49
N ARG A 85 -9.85 -20.51 0.81
CA ARG A 85 -8.99 -21.41 0.01
C ARG A 85 -8.45 -22.56 0.85
N SER A 86 -8.29 -23.71 0.22
CA SER A 86 -7.61 -24.86 0.85
C SER A 86 -6.14 -24.52 1.10
N GLN A 87 -5.60 -25.00 2.22
CA GLN A 87 -4.17 -24.91 2.55
C GLN A 87 -3.28 -25.66 1.53
N GLU A 88 -3.86 -26.58 0.75
CA GLU A 88 -3.18 -27.26 -0.35
C GLU A 88 -2.96 -26.34 -1.56
N VAL A 89 -3.72 -25.25 -1.67
CA VAL A 89 -3.63 -24.29 -2.78
C VAL A 89 -3.01 -22.97 -2.34
N PHE A 90 -3.38 -22.48 -1.16
CA PHE A 90 -2.90 -21.21 -0.60
C PHE A 90 -2.33 -21.46 0.79
N ARG A 91 -1.01 -21.34 0.93
CA ARG A 91 -0.32 -21.43 2.21
C ARG A 91 0.27 -20.08 2.59
N ARG A 92 0.03 -19.67 3.82
CA ARG A 92 0.62 -18.47 4.43
C ARG A 92 1.55 -18.89 5.56
N ASP A 93 2.82 -18.52 5.44
CA ASP A 93 3.84 -18.76 6.46
C ASP A 93 4.48 -17.44 6.90
N ILE A 94 5.17 -17.46 8.04
CA ILE A 94 6.04 -16.36 8.47
C ILE A 94 7.44 -16.64 7.93
N LEU A 95 7.93 -15.78 7.04
CA LEU A 95 9.28 -15.90 6.49
C LEU A 95 10.33 -15.49 7.53
N CYS A 96 10.11 -14.34 8.16
CA CYS A 96 10.97 -13.75 9.17
C CYS A 96 10.22 -12.65 9.93
N GLU A 97 10.93 -11.97 10.83
CA GLU A 97 10.47 -10.74 11.46
C GLU A 97 11.29 -9.55 10.96
N SER A 98 10.64 -8.40 10.80
CA SER A 98 11.30 -7.13 10.58
C SER A 98 12.09 -6.70 11.81
N GLN A 99 12.97 -5.69 11.67
CA GLN A 99 13.73 -5.12 12.80
C GLN A 99 12.84 -4.59 13.94
N ALA A 100 11.57 -4.25 13.64
CA ALA A 100 10.60 -3.78 14.61
C ALA A 100 9.71 -4.91 15.18
N GLY A 101 10.01 -6.18 14.88
CA GLY A 101 9.26 -7.35 15.36
C GLY A 101 7.96 -7.64 14.61
N ASN A 102 7.66 -6.93 13.50
CA ASN A 102 6.49 -7.28 12.68
C ASN A 102 6.79 -8.51 11.82
N SER A 103 5.85 -9.46 11.76
CA SER A 103 5.95 -10.64 10.89
C SER A 103 5.98 -10.25 9.42
N CYS A 104 6.97 -10.77 8.70
CA CYS A 104 7.06 -10.72 7.24
C CYS A 104 6.47 -12.02 6.69
N PHE A 105 5.29 -11.95 6.09
CA PHE A 105 4.62 -13.14 5.54
C PHE A 105 5.20 -13.55 4.19
N ILE A 106 5.25 -14.85 3.95
CA ILE A 106 5.40 -15.43 2.61
C ILE A 106 4.14 -16.20 2.27
N VAL A 107 3.63 -15.96 1.08
CA VAL A 107 2.45 -16.65 0.54
C VAL A 107 2.90 -17.56 -0.58
N THR A 108 2.58 -18.84 -0.46
CA THR A 108 2.82 -19.85 -1.50
C THR A 108 1.48 -20.24 -2.10
N VAL A 109 1.33 -20.02 -3.40
CA VAL A 109 0.20 -20.53 -4.19
C VAL A 109 0.71 -21.63 -5.10
N THR A 110 0.18 -22.85 -4.95
CA THR A 110 0.67 -24.00 -5.70
C THR A 110 -0.39 -25.09 -5.79
N ASP A 111 -0.26 -26.00 -6.75
CA ASP A 111 -1.02 -27.25 -6.77
C ASP A 111 -0.12 -28.38 -6.23
N GLU A 112 -0.31 -28.78 -4.97
CA GLU A 112 0.50 -29.83 -4.31
C GLU A 112 0.41 -31.20 -5.02
N SER A 113 -0.56 -31.43 -5.92
CA SER A 113 -0.64 -32.67 -6.71
C SER A 113 0.45 -32.77 -7.78
N VAL A 114 1.02 -31.63 -8.21
CA VAL A 114 2.07 -31.59 -9.23
C VAL A 114 3.45 -31.65 -8.57
N PRO A 115 4.36 -32.55 -9.02
CA PRO A 115 5.72 -32.62 -8.48
C PRO A 115 6.50 -31.32 -8.70
N ILE A 116 7.28 -30.92 -7.69
CA ILE A 116 8.09 -29.69 -7.73
C ILE A 116 9.02 -29.62 -8.95
N SER A 117 9.59 -30.76 -9.38
CA SER A 117 10.48 -30.82 -10.55
C SER A 117 9.82 -30.43 -11.87
N GLN A 118 8.49 -30.39 -11.92
CA GLN A 118 7.70 -30.00 -13.09
C GLN A 118 7.14 -28.57 -12.98
N LYS A 119 7.32 -27.92 -11.82
CA LYS A 119 6.81 -26.58 -11.56
C LYS A 119 7.83 -25.52 -11.97
N LYS A 120 7.31 -24.42 -12.49
CA LYS A 120 8.07 -23.17 -12.62
C LYS A 120 7.84 -22.34 -11.36
N PHE A 121 8.90 -21.69 -10.90
CA PHE A 121 8.84 -20.80 -9.75
C PHE A 121 8.78 -19.36 -10.21
N VAL A 122 7.81 -18.61 -9.66
CA VAL A 122 7.67 -17.17 -9.87
C VAL A 122 7.67 -16.52 -8.49
N PHE A 123 8.58 -15.57 -8.29
CA PHE A 123 8.63 -14.76 -7.08
C PHE A 123 8.13 -13.37 -7.38
N ILE A 124 7.14 -12.92 -6.61
CA ILE A 124 6.59 -11.56 -6.71
C ILE A 124 6.77 -10.92 -5.34
N THR A 125 7.37 -9.73 -5.32
CA THR A 125 7.49 -8.91 -4.11
C THR A 125 6.78 -7.58 -4.34
N ALA A 126 6.29 -6.97 -3.27
CA ALA A 126 5.62 -5.68 -3.31
C ALA A 126 6.09 -4.81 -2.14
N ARG A 127 5.97 -3.49 -2.31
CA ARG A 127 6.22 -2.46 -1.29
C ARG A 127 7.60 -2.52 -0.65
N ILE A 128 8.64 -2.71 -1.46
CA ILE A 128 10.03 -2.60 -1.00
C ILE A 128 10.30 -1.20 -0.45
N HIS A 129 9.73 -0.17 -1.08
CA HIS A 129 9.68 1.18 -0.53
C HIS A 129 8.41 1.35 0.34
N PRO A 130 8.54 1.69 1.63
CA PRO A 130 7.40 1.71 2.56
C PRO A 130 6.31 2.72 2.18
N GLY A 131 6.68 3.81 1.51
CA GLY A 131 5.76 4.86 1.04
C GLY A 131 4.93 4.51 -0.19
N GLU A 132 5.24 3.42 -0.90
CA GLU A 132 4.57 3.00 -2.14
C GLU A 132 3.39 2.05 -1.86
N THR A 133 2.45 2.52 -1.06
CA THR A 133 1.33 1.72 -0.54
C THR A 133 0.42 1.12 -1.62
N ASN A 134 0.38 1.75 -2.79
CA ASN A 134 -0.33 1.25 -3.98
C ASN A 134 0.12 -0.16 -4.39
N SER A 135 1.38 -0.52 -4.16
CA SER A 135 1.89 -1.86 -4.48
C SER A 135 1.26 -2.96 -3.61
N SER A 136 0.81 -2.66 -2.38
CA SER A 136 0.06 -3.60 -1.56
C SER A 136 -1.33 -3.89 -2.14
N TYR A 137 -2.03 -2.86 -2.63
CA TYR A 137 -3.31 -3.05 -3.33
C TYR A 137 -3.13 -3.89 -4.61
N MET A 138 -2.06 -3.65 -5.36
CA MET A 138 -1.73 -4.45 -6.55
C MET A 138 -1.49 -5.92 -6.18
N MET A 139 -0.70 -6.17 -5.12
CA MET A 139 -0.46 -7.53 -4.63
C MET A 139 -1.74 -8.21 -4.17
N ARG A 140 -2.64 -7.48 -3.48
CA ARG A 140 -3.96 -8.01 -3.11
C ARG A 140 -4.72 -8.49 -4.33
N GLY A 141 -4.83 -7.66 -5.37
CA GLY A 141 -5.51 -8.03 -6.61
C GLY A 141 -4.85 -9.21 -7.33
N VAL A 142 -3.52 -9.31 -7.32
CA VAL A 142 -2.80 -10.48 -7.86
C VAL A 142 -3.19 -11.75 -7.11
N LEU A 143 -3.15 -11.72 -5.77
CA LEU A 143 -3.51 -12.87 -4.94
C LEU A 143 -4.98 -13.28 -5.13
N GLU A 144 -5.90 -12.30 -5.14
CA GLU A 144 -7.31 -12.54 -5.42
C GLU A 144 -7.50 -13.21 -6.80
N PHE A 145 -6.80 -12.73 -7.83
CA PHE A 145 -6.91 -13.25 -9.19
C PHE A 145 -6.35 -14.67 -9.33
N ILE A 146 -5.08 -14.90 -8.93
CA ILE A 146 -4.42 -16.21 -9.13
C ILE A 146 -5.01 -17.32 -8.25
N THR A 147 -5.78 -16.95 -7.24
CA THR A 147 -6.51 -17.90 -6.39
C THR A 147 -7.99 -17.95 -6.73
N SER A 148 -8.46 -17.28 -7.78
CA SER A 148 -9.87 -17.29 -8.17
C SER A 148 -10.23 -18.51 -9.05
N ASP A 149 -11.53 -18.68 -9.27
CA ASP A 149 -12.07 -19.66 -10.24
C ASP A 149 -12.09 -19.10 -11.67
N ASP A 150 -11.38 -17.99 -11.94
CA ASP A 150 -11.27 -17.43 -13.28
C ASP A 150 -10.51 -18.40 -14.19
N LYS A 151 -11.05 -18.66 -15.38
CA LYS A 151 -10.47 -19.60 -16.35
C LYS A 151 -9.10 -19.18 -16.88
N VAL A 152 -8.75 -17.91 -16.79
CA VAL A 152 -7.42 -17.40 -17.18
C VAL A 152 -6.41 -17.61 -16.05
N ALA A 153 -6.87 -17.69 -14.81
CA ALA A 153 -6.03 -17.94 -13.64
C ALA A 153 -5.70 -19.43 -13.44
N GLN A 154 -6.59 -20.32 -13.89
CA GLN A 154 -6.46 -21.79 -13.84
C GLN A 154 -5.73 -22.35 -15.06
#